data_AF-A0A372MBU6-F1
#
_entry.id   AF-A0A372MBU6-F1
#
_cell.length_a   1.000
_cell.length_b   1.000
_cell.length_c   1.000
_cell.angle_alpha   90.00
_cell.angle_beta   90.00
_cell.angle_gamma   90.00
#
_symmetry.space_group_name_H-M   'P 1'
#
loop_
_entity.id
_entity.type
_entity.pdbx_description
1 polymer ?
#
loop_
_entity_poly.entity_id
_entity_poly.type
_entity_poly.pdbx_seq_one_letter_code
_entity_poly.pdbx_strand_id
1 'polypeptide(L)'
;MPAERERDARTAVEPRPRIRLDQPRAPRRRLLPEYDPEAFGRMSEKIARFLGTGRFIVWMTIIIILWVVWNVLMPKSLRFDEYPFIFLTLALSLQASYAAPLILLAQNRQDDRDRVNLEQDRTQNERSMADTEYLTREIAALRMGLGEVATRDWIRSELQDLVRELDQSRHPVAGPATEDGRRPRGT
;
A
#
# COMPACT_ATOMS: atom_id res chain seq x y z
N MET A 1 -40.38 -70.87 35.89
CA MET A 1 -40.47 -70.98 34.42
C MET A 1 -41.95 -70.80 34.06
N PRO A 2 -42.36 -69.89 33.16
CA PRO A 2 -41.66 -69.18 32.06
C PRO A 2 -41.77 -67.64 32.22
N ALA A 3 -41.36 -66.73 31.35
CA ALA A 3 -40.39 -66.61 30.27
C ALA A 3 -40.40 -65.11 29.86
N GLU A 4 -39.27 -64.64 29.35
CA GLU A 4 -39.19 -63.64 28.27
C GLU A 4 -40.07 -62.38 28.33
N ARG A 5 -39.48 -61.31 28.89
CA ARG A 5 -39.50 -60.00 28.21
C ARG A 5 -38.08 -59.45 28.19
N GLU A 6 -37.24 -60.17 27.48
CA GLU A 6 -36.01 -59.63 26.92
C GLU A 6 -36.39 -58.85 25.65
N ARG A 7 -35.65 -57.76 25.41
CA ARG A 7 -35.42 -57.12 24.10
C ARG A 7 -36.38 -56.00 23.70
N ASP A 8 -35.72 -55.00 23.12
CA ASP A 8 -36.21 -53.79 22.48
C ASP A 8 -36.73 -52.72 23.46
N ALA A 9 -36.20 -51.51 23.52
CA ALA A 9 -35.53 -50.78 22.47
C ALA A 9 -34.84 -49.54 23.07
N ARG A 10 -33.64 -49.28 22.55
CA ARG A 10 -33.11 -47.94 22.30
C ARG A 10 -32.80 -47.11 23.54
N THR A 11 -31.55 -47.26 23.97
CA THR A 11 -30.73 -46.15 24.47
C THR A 11 -31.01 -44.90 23.62
N ALA A 12 -31.86 -44.02 24.12
CA ALA A 12 -32.09 -42.72 23.52
C ALA A 12 -30.81 -41.91 23.69
N VAL A 13 -29.92 -41.99 22.70
CA VAL A 13 -28.77 -41.10 22.58
C VAL A 13 -29.37 -39.71 22.36
N GLU A 14 -29.41 -38.91 23.42
CA GLU A 14 -29.80 -37.50 23.30
C GLU A 14 -28.92 -36.82 22.24
N PRO A 15 -29.52 -36.11 21.27
CA PRO A 15 -28.75 -35.41 20.26
C PRO A 15 -28.02 -34.25 20.95
N ARG A 16 -26.71 -34.45 21.19
CA ARG A 16 -25.79 -33.41 21.67
C ARG A 16 -25.94 -32.17 20.75
N PRO A 17 -26.28 -30.99 21.26
CA PRO A 17 -26.50 -29.82 20.42
C PRO A 17 -25.20 -29.47 19.68
N ARG A 18 -25.20 -29.69 18.37
CA ARG A 18 -24.07 -29.34 17.50
C ARG A 18 -24.00 -27.82 17.46
N ILE A 19 -22.96 -27.25 18.07
CA ILE A 19 -22.65 -25.82 17.99
C ILE A 19 -22.38 -25.51 16.52
N ARG A 20 -23.37 -24.91 15.84
CA ARG A 20 -23.21 -24.40 14.48
C ARG A 20 -22.29 -23.18 14.54
N LEU A 21 -21.08 -23.35 14.03
CA LEU A 21 -20.03 -22.32 13.89
C LEU A 21 -20.29 -21.31 12.76
N ASP A 22 -21.46 -21.39 12.12
CA ASP A 22 -21.75 -20.73 10.84
C ASP A 22 -22.64 -19.49 10.97
N GLN A 23 -22.83 -19.00 12.20
CA GLN A 23 -23.49 -17.71 12.42
C GLN A 23 -22.45 -16.67 12.81
N PRO A 24 -22.27 -15.60 12.01
CA PRO A 24 -21.43 -14.49 12.41
C PRO A 24 -22.00 -13.93 13.72
N ARG A 25 -21.18 -13.97 14.77
CA ARG A 25 -21.52 -13.43 16.10
C ARG A 25 -21.99 -11.99 15.93
N ALA A 26 -23.27 -11.74 16.23
CA ALA A 26 -23.80 -10.38 16.31
C ALA A 26 -22.87 -9.53 17.20
N PRO A 27 -22.52 -8.31 16.78
CA PRO A 27 -21.57 -7.48 17.51
C PRO A 27 -22.17 -7.20 18.88
N ARG A 28 -21.50 -7.73 19.92
CA ARG A 28 -21.79 -7.43 21.32
C ARG A 28 -21.82 -5.91 21.43
N ARG A 29 -22.99 -5.31 21.72
CA ARG A 29 -23.12 -3.88 22.02
C ARG A 29 -22.10 -3.55 23.11
N ARG A 30 -21.00 -2.93 22.71
CA ARG A 30 -19.97 -2.47 23.62
C ARG A 30 -20.52 -1.22 24.27
N LEU A 31 -20.82 -1.30 25.56
CA LEU A 31 -21.10 -0.15 26.45
C LEU A 31 -19.80 0.61 26.78
N LEU A 32 -18.86 0.65 25.85
CA LEU A 32 -17.68 1.51 25.98
C LEU A 32 -18.07 2.83 25.33
N PRO A 33 -17.82 3.99 25.98
CA PRO A 33 -17.90 5.27 25.30
C PRO A 33 -17.08 5.16 24.01
N GLU A 34 -17.75 5.26 22.87
CA GLU A 34 -17.10 5.23 21.57
C GLU A 34 -16.30 6.52 21.47
N TYR A 35 -15.03 6.43 21.87
CA TYR A 35 -14.06 7.49 21.72
C TYR A 35 -13.89 7.72 20.23
N ASP A 36 -14.59 8.74 19.71
CA ASP A 36 -14.63 9.06 18.29
C ASP A 36 -13.22 9.42 17.78
N PRO A 37 -12.55 8.49 17.07
CA PRO A 37 -11.18 8.67 16.63
C PRO A 37 -11.07 9.73 15.53
N GLU A 38 -12.19 10.13 14.92
CA GLU A 38 -12.26 11.13 13.86
C GLU A 38 -12.25 12.55 14.43
N ALA A 39 -12.93 12.79 15.55
CA ALA A 39 -12.89 14.06 16.27
C ALA A 39 -11.48 14.33 16.83
N PHE A 40 -10.86 13.33 17.43
CA PHE A 40 -9.50 13.44 17.94
C PHE A 40 -8.48 13.59 16.80
N GLY A 41 -8.66 12.88 15.68
CA GLY A 41 -7.77 13.00 14.52
C GLY A 41 -7.73 14.40 13.92
N ARG A 42 -8.89 15.07 13.81
CA ARG A 42 -8.97 16.47 13.35
C ARG A 42 -8.35 17.45 14.35
N MET A 43 -8.46 17.17 15.66
CA MET A 43 -7.81 17.96 16.70
C MET A 43 -6.28 17.80 16.65
N SER A 44 -5.78 16.57 16.55
CA SER A 44 -4.34 16.28 16.44
C SER A 44 -3.72 16.94 15.21
N GLU A 45 -4.40 16.96 14.07
CA GLU A 45 -3.88 17.61 12.85
C GLU A 45 -3.79 19.14 12.97
N LYS A 46 -4.72 19.77 13.72
CA LYS A 46 -4.61 21.18 14.08
C LYS A 46 -3.45 21.42 15.02
N ILE A 47 -3.30 20.59 16.07
CA ILE A 47 -2.21 20.67 17.04
C ILE A 47 -0.85 20.47 16.35
N ALA A 48 -0.71 19.50 15.45
CA ALA A 48 0.53 19.24 14.71
C ALA A 48 0.94 20.44 13.85
N ARG A 49 0.00 21.04 13.11
CA ARG A 49 0.26 22.28 12.35
C ARG A 49 0.59 23.47 13.26
N PHE A 50 0.00 23.51 14.46
CA PHE A 50 0.22 24.57 15.43
C PHE A 50 1.59 24.46 16.12
N LEU A 51 2.04 23.25 16.47
CA LEU A 51 3.35 22.98 17.07
C LEU A 51 4.49 23.09 16.06
N GLY A 52 4.27 22.71 14.79
CA GLY A 52 5.31 22.75 13.75
C GLY A 52 5.60 24.15 13.20
N THR A 53 4.67 25.08 13.34
CA THR A 53 4.88 26.48 12.91
C THR A 53 5.36 27.28 14.11
N GLY A 54 6.57 27.85 14.10
CA GLY A 54 7.20 28.57 15.24
C GLY A 54 6.38 29.68 15.92
N ARG A 55 5.17 29.95 15.44
CA ARG A 55 4.10 30.77 16.05
C ARG A 55 3.74 30.35 17.48
N PHE A 56 3.81 29.06 17.84
CA PHE A 56 3.54 28.61 19.22
C PHE A 56 4.53 29.23 20.21
N ILE A 57 5.82 29.20 19.88
CA ILE A 57 6.89 29.77 20.71
C ILE A 57 6.67 31.28 20.87
N VAL A 58 6.35 31.98 19.77
CA VAL A 58 6.07 33.42 19.81
C VAL A 58 4.92 33.76 20.76
N TRP A 59 3.79 33.05 20.68
CA TRP A 59 2.66 33.26 21.58
C TRP A 59 3.00 32.96 23.05
N MET A 60 3.72 31.86 23.31
CA MET A 60 4.18 31.51 24.66
C MET A 60 5.09 32.61 25.24
N THR A 61 6.04 33.11 24.45
CA THR A 61 6.92 34.21 24.86
C THR A 61 6.13 35.48 25.15
N ILE A 62 5.14 35.84 24.33
CA ILE A 62 4.29 37.02 24.56
C ILE A 62 3.54 36.90 25.90
N ILE A 63 2.96 35.73 26.21
CA ILE A 63 2.24 35.50 27.46
C ILE A 63 3.17 35.65 28.67
N ILE A 64 4.36 35.06 28.61
CA ILE A 64 5.36 35.17 29.68
C ILE A 64 5.78 36.62 29.87
N ILE A 65 6.08 37.34 28.79
CA ILE A 65 6.44 38.76 28.84
C ILE A 65 5.29 39.56 29.46
N LEU A 66 4.05 39.36 29.01
CA LEU A 66 2.88 40.08 29.54
C LEU A 66 2.72 39.83 31.04
N TRP A 67 2.92 38.60 31.50
CA TRP A 67 2.86 38.24 32.93
C TRP A 67 3.93 38.95 33.76
N VAL A 68 5.17 38.95 33.27
CA VAL A 68 6.30 39.63 33.93
C VAL A 68 6.06 41.14 33.95
N VAL A 69 5.68 41.73 32.81
CA VAL A 69 5.36 43.16 32.69
C VAL A 69 4.24 43.55 33.65
N TRP A 70 3.16 42.77 33.70
CA TRP A 70 2.05 43.02 34.63
C TRP A 70 2.51 43.03 36.10
N ASN A 71 3.28 42.02 36.51
CA ASN A 71 3.76 41.91 37.90
C ASN A 71 4.85 42.94 38.26
N VAL A 72 5.64 43.41 37.30
CA VAL A 72 6.69 44.41 37.51
C VAL A 72 6.12 45.84 37.55
N LEU A 73 5.23 46.19 36.63
CA LEU A 73 4.67 47.54 36.55
C LEU A 73 3.55 47.81 37.57
N MET A 74 2.89 46.77 38.11
CA MET A 74 1.86 47.00 39.12
C MET A 74 2.41 47.45 40.49
N PRO A 75 1.68 48.33 41.21
CA PRO A 75 2.00 48.72 42.58
C PRO A 75 2.05 47.50 43.51
N LYS A 76 2.88 47.54 44.57
CA LYS A 76 3.08 46.41 45.51
C LYS A 76 1.80 45.82 46.10
N SER A 77 0.71 46.59 46.16
CA SER A 77 -0.60 46.15 46.63
C SER A 77 -1.37 45.24 45.65
N LEU A 78 -1.00 45.22 44.37
CA LEU A 78 -1.65 44.44 43.31
C LEU A 78 -0.69 43.43 42.63
N ARG A 79 0.54 43.32 43.13
CA ARG A 79 1.50 42.31 42.66
C ARG A 79 1.01 40.93 43.11
N PHE A 80 0.49 40.15 42.17
CA PHE A 80 0.07 38.78 42.42
C PHE A 80 1.27 37.83 42.55
N ASP A 81 2.39 38.14 41.89
CA ASP A 81 3.56 37.27 41.78
C ASP A 81 4.86 38.11 41.81
N GLU A 82 5.35 38.44 43.01
CA GLU A 82 6.61 39.17 43.21
C GLU A 82 7.83 38.24 43.02
N TYR A 83 9.00 38.80 42.74
CA TYR A 83 10.24 38.02 42.50
C TYR A 83 10.46 37.03 43.68
N PRO A 84 10.51 35.70 43.44
CA PRO A 84 10.99 34.99 42.23
C PRO A 84 9.92 34.42 41.26
N PHE A 85 8.71 34.98 41.18
CA PHE A 85 7.63 34.50 40.29
C PHE A 85 7.22 33.03 40.53
N ILE A 86 6.75 32.74 41.75
CA ILE A 86 6.39 31.38 42.16
C ILE A 86 5.21 30.83 41.36
N PHE A 87 4.22 31.68 41.03
CA PHE A 87 3.05 31.24 40.27
C PHE A 87 3.40 30.93 38.81
N LEU A 88 4.22 31.78 38.18
CA LEU A 88 4.74 31.50 36.84
C LEU A 88 5.50 30.16 36.82
N THR A 89 6.35 29.93 37.81
CA THR A 89 7.15 28.70 37.91
C THR A 89 6.29 27.46 38.14
N LEU A 90 5.27 27.55 39.02
CA LEU A 90 4.31 26.48 39.24
C LEU A 90 3.50 26.19 37.97
N ALA A 91 3.06 27.22 37.26
CA ALA A 91 2.33 27.06 36.01
C ALA A 91 3.19 26.39 34.93
N LEU A 92 4.45 26.80 34.77
CA LEU A 92 5.38 26.22 33.79
C LEU A 92 5.73 24.76 34.13
N SER A 93 5.93 24.45 35.41
CA SER A 93 6.19 23.06 35.83
C SER A 93 4.98 22.15 35.61
N LEU A 94 3.76 22.64 35.91
CA LEU A 94 2.53 21.94 35.58
C LEU A 94 2.35 21.76 34.06
N GLN A 95 2.64 22.81 33.28
CA GLN A 95 2.55 22.77 31.83
C GLN A 95 3.45 21.66 31.26
N ALA A 96 4.70 21.57 31.71
CA ALA A 96 5.63 20.53 31.29
C ALA A 96 5.11 19.12 31.66
N SER A 97 4.58 18.97 32.86
CA SER A 97 4.03 17.69 33.36
C SER A 97 2.83 17.21 32.54
N TYR A 98 1.91 18.10 32.16
CA TYR A 98 0.74 17.75 31.36
C TYR A 98 1.02 17.66 29.84
N ALA A 99 2.09 18.30 29.36
CA ALA A 99 2.51 18.19 27.96
C ALA A 99 2.95 16.76 27.62
N ALA A 100 3.68 16.08 28.51
CA ALA A 100 4.17 14.72 28.28
C ALA A 100 3.07 13.70 27.91
N PRO A 101 1.97 13.53 28.69
CA PRO A 101 0.91 12.61 28.34
C PRO A 101 0.13 13.02 27.08
N LEU A 102 -0.05 14.32 26.83
CA LEU A 102 -0.68 14.80 25.59
C LEU A 102 0.15 14.46 24.36
N ILE A 103 1.47 14.64 24.45
CA ILE A 103 2.41 14.28 23.38
C ILE A 103 2.41 12.77 23.17
N LEU A 104 2.41 11.96 24.24
CA LEU A 104 2.34 10.50 24.15
C LEU A 104 1.05 10.02 23.47
N LEU A 105 -0.10 10.65 23.75
CA LEU A 105 -1.36 10.34 23.06
C LEU A 105 -1.34 10.75 21.59
N ALA A 106 -0.69 11.86 21.26
CA ALA A 106 -0.52 12.29 19.88
C ALA A 106 0.43 11.36 19.10
N GLN A 107 1.49 10.86 19.74
CA GLN A 107 2.48 9.95 19.18
C GLN A 107 1.93 8.55 18.93
N ASN A 108 1.23 7.94 19.91
CA ASN A 108 0.62 6.60 19.73
C ASN A 108 -0.24 6.50 18.47
N ARG A 109 -0.93 7.59 18.10
CA ARG A 109 -1.79 7.62 16.92
C ARG A 109 -1.05 7.94 15.61
N GLN A 110 0.12 8.58 15.68
CA GLN A 110 1.02 8.68 14.54
C GLN A 110 1.63 7.30 14.26
N ASP A 111 2.10 6.60 15.29
CA ASP A 111 2.69 5.26 15.19
C ASP A 111 1.70 4.23 14.63
N ASP A 112 0.42 4.28 15.01
CA ASP A 112 -0.62 3.40 14.44
C ASP A 112 -0.87 3.65 12.94
N ARG A 113 -0.87 4.91 12.49
CA ARG A 113 -1.00 5.25 11.07
C ARG A 113 0.24 4.84 10.29
N ASP A 114 1.42 5.10 10.85
CA ASP A 114 2.69 4.77 10.24
C ASP A 114 2.82 3.25 10.09
N ARG A 115 2.34 2.47 11.07
CA ARG A 115 2.26 1.02 10.98
C ARG A 115 1.37 0.53 9.82
N VAL A 116 0.17 1.11 9.66
CA VAL A 116 -0.74 0.74 8.55
C VAL A 116 -0.12 1.10 7.20
N ASN A 117 0.50 2.27 7.09
CA ASN A 117 1.22 2.65 5.87
C ASN A 117 2.37 1.69 5.57
N LEU A 118 3.14 1.25 6.58
CA LEU A 118 4.22 0.28 6.43
C LEU A 118 3.73 -1.11 5.98
N GLU A 119 2.57 -1.55 6.48
CA GLU A 119 1.95 -2.81 6.06
C GLU A 119 1.44 -2.74 4.62
N GLN A 120 0.86 -1.61 4.21
CA GLN A 120 0.45 -1.37 2.82
C GLN A 120 1.66 -1.30 1.87
N ASP A 121 2.73 -0.61 2.28
CA ASP A 121 3.95 -0.46 1.48
C ASP A 121 4.63 -1.82 1.25
N ARG A 122 4.68 -2.68 2.27
CA ARG A 122 5.14 -4.07 2.12
C ARG A 122 4.31 -4.85 1.10
N THR A 123 2.99 -4.79 1.21
CA THR A 123 2.08 -5.48 0.27
C THR A 123 2.24 -4.95 -1.15
N GLN A 124 2.45 -3.65 -1.31
CA GLN A 124 2.65 -3.01 -2.61
C GLN A 124 4.00 -3.36 -3.22
N ASN A 125 5.06 -3.43 -2.39
CA ASN A 125 6.38 -3.84 -2.82
C ASN A 125 6.41 -5.31 -3.26
N GLU A 126 5.73 -6.21 -2.53
CA GLU A 126 5.56 -7.61 -2.94
C GLU A 126 4.88 -7.73 -4.31
N ARG A 127 3.81 -6.95 -4.54
CA ARG A 127 3.15 -6.88 -5.86
C ARG A 127 4.08 -6.32 -6.94
N SER A 128 4.83 -5.27 -6.65
CA SER A 128 5.77 -4.66 -7.59
C SER A 128 6.90 -5.62 -7.97
N MET A 129 7.38 -6.44 -7.03
CA MET A 129 8.36 -7.50 -7.33
C MET A 129 7.76 -8.57 -8.23
N ALA A 130 6.52 -9.01 -7.97
CA ALA A 130 5.82 -9.98 -8.80
C ALA A 130 5.56 -9.45 -10.23
N ASP A 131 5.13 -8.19 -10.37
CA ASP A 131 4.94 -7.55 -11.68
C ASP A 131 6.26 -7.43 -12.44
N THR A 132 7.35 -7.11 -11.75
CA THR A 132 8.69 -7.05 -12.37
C THR A 132 9.15 -8.43 -12.83
N GLU A 133 8.91 -9.48 -12.04
CA GLU A 133 9.23 -10.85 -12.42
C GLU A 133 8.39 -11.30 -13.62
N TYR A 134 7.10 -10.98 -13.62
CA TYR A 134 6.19 -11.26 -14.73
C TYR A 134 6.65 -10.56 -16.01
N LEU A 135 6.90 -9.25 -15.96
CA LEU A 135 7.41 -8.48 -17.09
C LEU A 135 8.76 -9.01 -17.59
N THR A 136 9.66 -9.41 -16.69
CA THR A 136 10.96 -9.98 -17.09
C THR A 136 10.79 -11.32 -17.81
N ARG A 137 9.87 -12.18 -17.34
CA ARG A 137 9.55 -13.44 -18.00
C ARG A 137 8.88 -13.20 -19.35
N GLU A 138 7.95 -12.25 -19.43
CA GLU A 138 7.27 -11.88 -20.67
C GLU A 138 8.26 -11.33 -21.70
N ILE A 139 9.18 -10.46 -21.28
CA ILE A 139 10.27 -9.93 -22.13
C ILE A 139 11.21 -11.05 -22.59
N ALA A 140 11.52 -12.01 -21.72
CA ALA A 140 12.33 -13.17 -22.09
C ALA A 140 11.62 -14.05 -23.13
N ALA A 141 10.31 -14.28 -22.98
CA ALA A 141 9.49 -15.01 -23.94
C ALA A 141 9.36 -14.27 -25.28
N LEU A 142 9.11 -12.96 -25.24
CA LEU A 142 9.12 -12.08 -26.42
C LEU A 142 10.47 -12.11 -27.13
N ARG A 143 11.59 -12.05 -26.39
CA ARG A 143 12.94 -12.15 -26.94
C ARG A 143 13.19 -13.50 -27.61
N MET A 144 12.72 -14.60 -27.03
CA MET A 144 12.85 -15.92 -27.63
C MET A 144 12.01 -16.03 -28.90
N GLY A 145 10.75 -15.59 -28.87
CA GLY A 145 9.86 -15.58 -30.04
C GLY A 145 10.37 -14.68 -31.17
N LEU A 146 10.89 -13.49 -30.86
CA LEU A 146 11.55 -12.62 -31.85
C LEU A 146 12.89 -13.18 -32.32
N GLY A 147 13.64 -13.85 -31.44
CA GLY A 147 14.92 -14.49 -31.77
C GLY A 147 14.78 -15.63 -32.78
N GLU A 148 13.69 -16.41 -32.68
CA GLU A 148 13.34 -17.48 -33.61
C GLU A 148 12.82 -16.95 -34.96
N VAL A 149 12.14 -15.80 -34.99
CA VAL A 149 11.48 -15.28 -36.21
C VAL A 149 12.36 -14.29 -37.00
N ALA A 150 13.32 -13.60 -36.38
CA ALA A 150 13.91 -12.41 -37.02
C ALA A 150 15.40 -12.47 -37.44
N THR A 151 16.27 -13.35 -36.93
CA THR A 151 17.64 -12.82 -36.77
C THR A 151 18.57 -12.84 -38.00
N ARG A 152 18.36 -13.66 -39.04
CA ARG A 152 19.23 -13.55 -40.24
C ARG A 152 18.73 -14.22 -41.50
N ASP A 153 18.35 -15.49 -41.39
CA ASP A 153 18.10 -16.29 -42.59
C ASP A 153 16.73 -15.99 -43.21
N TRP A 154 15.72 -15.66 -42.38
CA TRP A 154 14.41 -15.19 -42.87
C TRP A 154 14.48 -13.80 -43.51
N ILE A 155 15.13 -12.82 -42.85
CA ILE A 155 15.31 -11.48 -43.45
C ILE A 155 16.13 -11.57 -44.74
N ARG A 156 17.13 -12.45 -44.79
CA ARG A 156 17.94 -12.67 -45.99
C ARG A 156 17.13 -13.33 -47.11
N SER A 157 16.30 -14.33 -46.82
CA SER A 157 15.46 -14.97 -47.83
C SER A 157 14.42 -13.98 -48.37
N GLU A 158 13.80 -13.18 -47.50
CA GLU A 158 12.79 -12.20 -47.91
C GLU A 158 13.40 -11.08 -48.78
N LEU A 159 14.58 -10.57 -48.41
CA LEU A 159 15.31 -9.61 -49.24
C LEU A 159 15.74 -10.23 -50.58
N GLN A 160 16.13 -11.50 -50.61
CA GLN A 160 16.51 -12.18 -51.86
C GLN A 160 15.31 -12.42 -52.79
N ASP A 161 14.15 -12.80 -52.23
CA ASP A 161 12.94 -12.99 -53.01
C ASP A 161 12.43 -11.66 -53.57
N LEU A 162 12.42 -10.59 -52.76
CA LEU A 162 12.07 -9.24 -53.24
C LEU A 162 13.03 -8.74 -54.33
N VAL A 163 14.35 -9.01 -54.20
CA VAL A 163 15.34 -8.66 -55.23
C VAL A 163 15.14 -9.47 -56.52
N ARG A 164 14.81 -10.76 -56.42
CA ARG A 164 14.49 -11.61 -57.57
C ARG A 164 13.25 -11.14 -58.30
N GLU A 165 12.20 -10.77 -57.57
CA GLU A 165 10.96 -10.26 -58.15
C GLU A 165 11.19 -8.96 -58.94
N LEU A 166 12.02 -8.07 -58.40
CA LEU A 166 12.45 -6.84 -59.09
C LEU A 166 13.27 -7.12 -60.35
N ASP A 167 14.20 -8.08 -60.31
CA ASP A 167 15.03 -8.45 -61.46
C ASP A 167 14.21 -9.14 -62.57
N GLN A 168 13.27 -10.00 -62.17
CA GLN A 168 12.35 -10.68 -63.08
C GLN A 168 11.36 -9.71 -63.72
N SER A 169 10.96 -8.66 -63.01
CA SER A 169 10.18 -7.53 -63.56
C SER A 169 10.99 -6.69 -64.55
N ARG A 170 12.34 -6.74 -64.49
CA ARG A 170 13.26 -5.99 -65.36
C ARG A 170 13.67 -6.79 -66.61
N HIS A 171 13.54 -8.11 -66.59
CA HIS A 171 13.86 -8.99 -67.71
C HIS A 171 12.66 -9.86 -68.13
N PRO A 172 11.79 -9.37 -69.04
CA PRO A 172 10.81 -10.22 -69.68
C PRO A 172 11.54 -11.20 -70.61
N VAL A 173 11.41 -12.49 -70.27
CA VAL A 173 11.99 -13.68 -70.92
C VAL A 173 12.12 -13.55 -72.45
N ALA A 174 13.36 -13.56 -72.95
CA ALA A 174 13.65 -13.91 -74.33
C ALA A 174 13.40 -15.42 -74.51
N GLY A 175 12.45 -15.77 -75.40
CA GLY A 175 11.90 -17.12 -75.55
C GLY A 175 12.88 -18.19 -76.05
N PRO A 176 12.52 -19.49 -75.91
CA PRO A 176 13.39 -20.59 -76.29
C PRO A 176 13.51 -20.71 -77.81
N ALA A 177 14.75 -20.64 -78.31
CA ALA A 177 15.08 -20.95 -79.70
C ALA A 177 14.87 -22.44 -79.95
N THR A 178 13.99 -22.72 -80.91
CA THR A 178 13.74 -24.01 -81.53
C THR A 178 14.98 -24.45 -82.32
N GLU A 179 15.70 -25.47 -81.83
CA GLU A 179 16.73 -26.14 -82.62
C GLU A 179 16.13 -27.39 -83.30
N ASP A 180 15.67 -27.16 -84.53
CA ASP A 180 15.35 -28.15 -85.54
C ASP A 180 16.66 -28.75 -86.09
N GLY A 181 16.83 -30.07 -85.96
CA GLY A 181 18.09 -30.76 -86.26
C GLY A 181 17.93 -32.25 -86.57
N ARG A 182 17.00 -32.57 -87.49
CA ARG A 182 16.92 -33.73 -88.38
C ARG A 182 17.97 -34.89 -88.23
N ARG A 183 17.44 -36.10 -87.98
CA ARG A 183 17.96 -37.50 -88.17
C ARG A 183 18.75 -37.71 -89.50
N PRO A 184 19.44 -38.85 -89.83
CA PRO A 184 19.18 -40.25 -89.38
C PRO A 184 20.32 -41.32 -89.37
N ARG A 185 19.94 -42.50 -88.80
CA ARG A 185 20.31 -43.91 -89.12
C ARG A 185 21.78 -44.37 -89.12
N GLY A 186 22.02 -45.50 -88.44
CA GLY A 186 23.05 -46.47 -88.81
C GLY A 186 23.20 -47.61 -87.82
N THR A 187 22.60 -48.77 -88.17
CA THR A 187 22.85 -50.17 -87.75
C THR A 187 22.97 -50.53 -86.28
#